data_AF-A0A0K8VUK7-F1
#
_entry.id   AF-A0A0K8VUK7-F1
#
_cell.length_a   1.000
_cell.length_b   1.000
_cell.length_c   1.000
_cell.angle_alpha   90.00
_cell.angle_beta   90.00
_cell.angle_gamma   90.00
#
_symmetry.space_group_name_H-M   'P 1'
#
loop_
_entity.id
_entity.type
_entity.pdbx_description
1 polymer ?
#
loop_
_entity_poly.entity_id
_entity_poly.type
_entity_poly.pdbx_seq_one_letter_code
_entity_poly.pdbx_strand_id
1 'polypeptide(L)'
;PDLILLILNWRMFKYVFNGDGGEKMYRQFLVLKGDQDFQRIVFRKSSNSKISDYKLKPVTFGINCAPYLPIRTLHEKAQTNATNLPLASSVLQTQTYVDDILSGSHGIASAITSDQSIKFSRVSPKEDYIKST
;
A
#
# COMPACT_ATOMS: atom_id res chain seq x y z
N PRO A 1 2.26 -1.75 13.34
CA PRO A 1 2.95 -2.80 14.12
C PRO A 1 4.46 -2.53 14.17
N ASP A 2 5.16 -3.02 15.20
CA ASP A 2 6.63 -3.03 15.19
C ASP A 2 7.15 -4.02 14.13
N LEU A 3 8.15 -3.62 13.35
CA LEU A 3 8.64 -4.41 12.22
C LEU A 3 9.34 -5.69 12.69
N ILE A 4 10.13 -5.61 13.77
CA ILE A 4 10.87 -6.76 14.28
C ILE A 4 9.87 -7.81 14.78
N LEU A 5 8.89 -7.38 15.58
CA LEU A 5 7.83 -8.26 16.06
C LEU A 5 7.04 -8.90 14.91
N LEU A 6 6.72 -8.12 13.86
CA LEU A 6 6.02 -8.64 12.69
C LEU A 6 6.83 -9.75 12.00
N ILE A 7 8.12 -9.52 11.75
CA ILE A 7 9.00 -10.51 11.10
C ILE A 7 9.16 -11.76 11.96
N LEU A 8 9.32 -11.60 13.29
CA LEU A 8 9.43 -12.72 14.21
C LEU A 8 8.17 -13.58 14.20
N ASN A 9 6.98 -12.96 14.27
CA ASN A 9 5.71 -13.66 14.19
C ASN A 9 5.52 -14.34 12.83
N TRP A 10 5.91 -13.68 11.74
CA TRP A 10 5.82 -14.23 10.40
C TRP A 10 6.65 -15.51 10.24
N ARG A 11 7.85 -15.55 10.83
CA ARG A 11 8.74 -16.73 10.84
C ARG A 11 8.23 -17.91 11.66
N MET A 12 7.23 -17.71 12.52
CA MET A 12 6.62 -18.80 13.30
C MET A 12 5.69 -19.67 12.45
N PHE A 13 5.17 -19.17 11.32
CA PHE A 13 4.28 -19.93 10.47
C PHE A 13 5.01 -20.98 9.64
N LYS A 14 4.38 -22.16 9.48
CA LYS A 14 4.89 -23.23 8.61
C LYS A 14 4.82 -22.86 7.12
N TYR A 15 3.76 -22.15 6.72
CA TYR A 15 3.56 -21.67 5.36
C TYR A 15 3.34 -20.15 5.40
N VAL A 16 4.10 -19.42 4.59
CA VAL A 16 4.09 -17.96 4.58
C VAL A 16 3.82 -17.44 3.17
N PHE A 17 3.26 -16.24 3.10
CA PHE A 17 3.20 -15.45 1.88
C PHE A 17 3.53 -14.00 2.19
N ASN A 18 4.10 -13.32 1.20
CA ASN A 18 4.27 -11.89 1.21
C ASN A 18 3.49 -11.29 0.04
N GLY A 19 2.96 -10.09 0.24
CA GLY A 19 2.29 -9.37 -0.82
C GLY A 19 2.57 -7.89 -0.73
N ASP A 20 2.96 -7.30 -1.85
CA ASP A 20 2.87 -5.86 -2.05
C ASP A 20 1.41 -5.51 -2.29
N GLY A 21 0.72 -5.19 -1.19
CA GLY A 21 -0.65 -4.71 -1.19
C GLY A 21 -0.74 -3.19 -1.13
N GLY A 22 0.28 -2.54 -0.58
CA GLY A 22 0.27 -1.11 -0.31
C GLY A 22 0.87 -0.24 -1.40
N GLU A 23 1.70 -0.70 -2.34
CA GLU A 23 2.24 0.22 -3.35
C GLU A 23 1.13 0.88 -4.20
N LYS A 24 0.01 0.19 -4.39
CA LYS A 24 -1.20 0.77 -5.01
C LYS A 24 -2.05 1.62 -4.07
N MET A 25 -1.89 1.54 -2.75
CA MET A 25 -2.68 2.31 -1.78
C MET A 25 -2.31 3.79 -1.80
N TYR A 26 -1.01 4.12 -1.86
CA TYR A 26 -0.52 5.51 -1.93
C TYR A 26 -1.06 6.25 -3.14
N ARG A 27 -1.18 5.56 -4.27
CA ARG A 27 -1.74 6.10 -5.51
C ARG A 27 -3.20 6.53 -5.36
N GLN A 28 -3.96 6.03 -4.40
CA GLN A 28 -5.37 6.38 -4.21
C GLN A 28 -5.58 7.74 -3.53
N PHE A 29 -4.54 8.32 -2.92
CA PHE A 29 -4.63 9.59 -2.19
C PHE A 29 -4.08 10.70 -3.04
N LEU A 30 -4.92 11.68 -3.39
CA LEU A 30 -4.48 12.86 -4.13
C LEU A 30 -4.04 13.96 -3.18
N VAL A 31 -2.94 14.61 -3.54
CA VAL A 31 -2.43 15.81 -2.90
C VAL A 31 -3.32 16.99 -3.32
N LEU A 32 -3.57 17.90 -2.38
CA LEU A 32 -4.33 19.12 -2.66
C LEU A 32 -3.68 19.89 -3.81
N LYS A 33 -4.49 20.46 -4.72
CA LYS A 33 -3.99 21.13 -5.93
C LYS A 33 -2.96 22.23 -5.63
N GLY A 34 -3.11 22.94 -4.51
CA GLY A 34 -2.17 23.98 -4.08
C GLY A 34 -0.81 23.42 -3.65
N ASP A 35 -0.78 22.18 -3.14
CA ASP A 35 0.43 21.54 -2.59
C ASP A 35 1.13 20.62 -3.61
N GLN A 36 0.52 20.37 -4.77
CA GLN A 36 1.12 19.56 -5.85
C GLN A 36 2.40 20.15 -6.40
N ASP A 37 2.61 21.46 -6.24
CA ASP A 37 3.85 22.12 -6.67
C ASP A 37 5.07 21.68 -5.85
N PHE A 38 4.86 21.30 -4.59
CA PHE A 38 5.91 20.77 -3.71
C PHE A 38 6.32 19.33 -4.05
N GLN A 39 5.60 18.66 -4.95
CA GLN A 39 5.93 17.32 -5.46
C GLN A 39 6.37 17.34 -6.93
N ARG A 40 6.98 18.45 -7.37
CA ARG A 40 7.54 18.53 -8.72
C ARG A 40 8.76 17.62 -8.85
N ILE A 41 8.79 16.90 -9.96
CA ILE A 41 9.99 16.18 -10.40
C ILE A 41 10.42 16.70 -11.76
N VAL A 42 11.71 16.59 -12.02
CA VAL A 42 12.31 16.88 -13.32
C VAL A 42 12.71 15.55 -13.94
N PHE A 43 12.25 15.29 -15.16
CA PHE A 43 12.53 14.05 -15.86
C PHE A 43 12.90 14.32 -17.32
N ARG A 44 13.81 13.50 -17.83
CA ARG A 44 14.18 13.43 -19.25
C ARG A 44 14.38 11.96 -19.62
N LYS A 45 13.90 11.55 -20.79
CA LYS A 45 13.94 10.15 -21.24
C LYS A 45 15.36 9.70 -21.63
N SER A 46 16.17 10.62 -22.16
CA SER A 46 17.56 10.40 -22.53
C SER A 46 18.37 11.69 -22.35
N SER A 47 19.71 11.60 -22.41
CA SER A 47 20.61 12.76 -22.29
C SER A 47 20.30 13.87 -23.30
N ASN A 48 19.83 13.49 -24.48
CA ASN A 48 19.55 14.39 -25.61
C ASN A 48 18.09 14.87 -25.65
N SER A 49 17.22 14.31 -24.81
CA SER A 49 15.83 14.74 -24.73
C SER A 49 15.68 16.02 -23.92
N LYS A 50 14.69 16.84 -24.27
CA LYS A 50 14.34 18.04 -23.50
C LYS A 50 13.97 17.65 -22.07
N ILE A 51 14.45 18.45 -21.13
CA ILE A 51 14.08 18.33 -19.72
C ILE A 51 12.63 18.80 -19.55
N SER A 52 11.81 17.97 -18.93
CA SER A 52 10.41 18.27 -18.60
C SER A 52 10.20 18.22 -17.09
N ASP A 53 9.33 19.09 -16.58
CA ASP A 53 8.87 19.02 -15.20
C ASP A 53 7.46 18.41 -15.14
N TYR A 54 7.21 17.68 -14.05
CA TYR A 54 5.94 17.00 -13.82
C TYR A 54 5.48 17.26 -12.39
N LYS A 55 4.18 17.47 -12.22
CA LYS A 55 3.54 17.51 -10.90
C LYS A 55 2.93 16.16 -10.59
N LEU A 56 3.40 15.54 -9.51
CA LEU A 56 2.83 14.29 -9.02
C LEU A 56 1.53 14.63 -8.28
N LYS A 57 0.43 14.03 -8.72
CA LYS A 57 -0.88 14.22 -8.08
C LYS A 57 -1.08 13.31 -6.87
N PRO A 58 -0.72 12.02 -6.90
CA PRO A 58 -0.90 11.17 -5.74
C PRO A 58 0.17 11.44 -4.68
N VAL A 59 -0.14 11.07 -3.45
CA VAL A 59 0.84 10.98 -2.37
C VAL A 59 1.95 10.02 -2.80
N THR A 60 3.19 10.46 -2.66
CA THR A 60 4.38 9.76 -3.13
C THR A 60 5.26 9.29 -1.98
N PHE A 61 6.08 8.26 -2.25
CA PHE A 61 7.07 7.77 -1.31
C PHE A 61 8.15 8.83 -1.05
N GLY A 62 8.71 8.83 0.16
CA GLY A 62 9.78 9.76 0.56
C GLY A 62 9.32 11.05 1.23
N ILE A 63 8.00 11.28 1.35
CA ILE A 63 7.45 12.38 2.15
C ILE A 63 7.19 11.85 3.57
N ASN A 64 7.78 12.49 4.58
CA ASN A 64 7.76 12.01 5.98
C ASN A 64 6.36 11.64 6.52
N CYS A 65 5.31 12.34 6.09
CA CYS A 65 3.93 12.13 6.54
C CYS A 65 3.04 11.36 5.54
N ALA A 66 3.56 11.03 4.35
CA ALA A 66 2.84 10.25 3.34
C ALA A 66 2.31 8.88 3.83
N PRO A 67 3.02 8.08 4.64
CA PRO A 67 2.52 6.75 5.02
C PRO A 67 1.33 6.79 5.97
N TYR A 68 1.10 7.87 6.70
CA TYR A 68 0.03 7.89 7.70
C TYR A 68 -1.37 7.79 7.07
N LEU A 69 -1.66 8.59 6.04
CA LEU A 69 -3.00 8.62 5.44
C LEU A 69 -3.40 7.26 4.86
N PRO A 70 -2.58 6.59 4.03
CA PRO A 70 -2.97 5.33 3.43
C PRO A 70 -3.06 4.19 4.43
N ILE A 71 -2.14 4.13 5.40
CA ILE A 71 -2.19 3.14 6.48
C ILE A 71 -3.47 3.35 7.31
N ARG A 72 -3.77 4.58 7.73
CA ARG A 72 -4.97 4.84 8.54
C ARG A 72 -6.25 4.46 7.79
N THR A 73 -6.36 4.80 6.51
CA THR A 73 -7.52 4.42 5.70
C THR A 73 -7.62 2.91 5.50
N LEU A 74 -6.49 2.21 5.33
CA LEU A 74 -6.48 0.75 5.25
C LEU A 74 -7.01 0.11 6.54
N HIS A 75 -6.56 0.59 7.69
CA HIS A 75 -7.06 0.16 9.01
C HIS A 75 -8.54 0.46 9.19
N GLU A 76 -9.00 1.66 8.83
CA GLU A 76 -10.41 2.05 8.90
C GLU A 76 -11.27 1.12 8.04
N LYS A 77 -10.85 0.88 6.79
CA LYS A 77 -11.55 -0.01 5.86
C LYS A 77 -11.59 -1.45 6.37
N ALA A 78 -10.50 -1.92 6.98
CA ALA A 78 -10.47 -3.23 7.64
C ALA A 78 -11.45 -3.29 8.82
N GLN A 79 -11.54 -2.24 9.64
CA GLN A 79 -12.48 -2.20 10.76
C GLN A 79 -13.94 -2.18 10.28
N THR A 80 -14.28 -1.36 9.30
CA THR A 80 -15.64 -1.29 8.74
C THR A 80 -16.08 -2.61 8.11
N ASN A 81 -15.15 -3.38 7.54
CA ASN A 81 -15.44 -4.66 6.90
C ASN A 81 -15.16 -5.88 7.79
N ALA A 82 -14.88 -5.69 9.09
CA ALA A 82 -14.51 -6.77 9.99
C ALA A 82 -15.56 -7.88 10.08
N THR A 83 -16.85 -7.54 10.01
CA THR A 83 -17.94 -8.52 10.04
C THR A 83 -18.03 -9.35 8.76
N ASN A 84 -17.78 -8.72 7.60
CA ASN A 84 -17.90 -9.36 6.29
C ASN A 84 -16.63 -10.12 5.89
N LEU A 85 -15.47 -9.61 6.30
CA LEU A 85 -14.14 -10.11 5.94
C LEU A 85 -13.25 -10.18 7.19
N PRO A 86 -13.61 -11.00 8.21
CA PRO A 86 -12.90 -11.01 9.49
C PRO A 86 -11.43 -11.40 9.35
N LEU A 87 -11.13 -12.35 8.46
CA LEU A 87 -9.77 -12.84 8.26
C LEU A 87 -8.90 -11.79 7.55
N ALA A 88 -9.38 -11.19 6.46
CA ALA A 88 -8.66 -10.11 5.79
C ALA A 88 -8.47 -8.90 6.71
N SER A 89 -9.48 -8.58 7.53
CA SER A 89 -9.42 -7.46 8.46
C SER A 89 -8.40 -7.67 9.57
N SER A 90 -8.29 -8.90 10.09
CA SER A 90 -7.26 -9.26 11.07
C SER A 90 -5.86 -9.16 10.48
N VAL A 91 -5.64 -9.70 9.28
CA VAL A 91 -4.34 -9.64 8.59
C VAL A 91 -3.96 -8.19 8.31
N LEU A 92 -4.87 -7.39 7.74
CA LEU A 92 -4.58 -5.99 7.41
C LEU A 92 -4.21 -5.15 8.65
N GLN A 93 -4.79 -5.44 9.81
CA GLN A 93 -4.53 -4.69 11.03
C GLN A 93 -3.29 -5.14 11.79
N THR A 94 -2.92 -6.42 11.72
CA THR A 94 -1.89 -7.01 12.59
C THR A 94 -0.64 -7.46 11.86
N GLN A 95 -0.76 -7.74 10.56
CA GLN A 95 0.27 -8.40 9.74
C GLN A 95 0.71 -7.54 8.54
N THR A 96 0.44 -6.23 8.59
CA THR A 96 0.87 -5.25 7.59
C THR A 96 1.92 -4.31 8.18
N TYR A 97 2.98 -4.04 7.43
CA TYR A 97 3.93 -2.98 7.72
C TYR A 97 4.08 -2.08 6.51
N VAL A 98 3.62 -0.83 6.65
CA VAL A 98 3.61 0.14 5.56
C VAL A 98 2.90 -0.45 4.34
N ASP A 99 3.62 -0.84 3.30
CA ASP A 99 3.12 -1.42 2.06
C ASP A 99 3.18 -2.95 1.99
N ASP A 100 3.94 -3.57 2.88
CA ASP A 100 4.15 -5.02 2.93
C ASP A 100 3.12 -5.72 3.81
N ILE A 101 2.53 -6.78 3.27
CA ILE A 101 1.74 -7.75 4.04
C ILE A 101 2.58 -9.00 4.25
N LEU A 102 2.83 -9.34 5.51
CA LEU A 102 3.62 -10.50 5.93
C LEU A 102 2.73 -11.42 6.75
N SER A 103 2.11 -12.38 6.08
CA SER A 103 1.10 -13.26 6.66
C SER A 103 1.40 -14.74 6.38
N GLY A 104 0.78 -15.62 7.13
CA GLY A 104 1.01 -17.06 7.00
C GLY A 104 0.02 -17.90 7.81
N SER A 105 0.18 -19.21 7.72
CA SER A 105 -0.57 -20.19 8.49
C SER A 105 0.21 -21.49 8.67
N HIS A 106 -0.22 -22.32 9.62
CA HIS A 106 0.35 -23.65 9.84
C HIS A 106 -0.22 -24.71 8.88
N GLY A 107 -1.33 -24.40 8.20
CA GLY A 107 -1.93 -25.22 7.16
C GLY A 107 -1.86 -24.55 5.80
N ILE A 108 -1.51 -25.31 4.76
CA ILE A 108 -1.38 -24.78 3.39
C ILE A 108 -2.71 -24.24 2.85
N ALA A 109 -3.82 -24.96 3.08
CA ALA A 109 -5.15 -24.53 2.65
C ALA A 109 -5.55 -23.20 3.33
N SER A 110 -5.31 -23.09 4.64
CA SER A 110 -5.58 -21.87 5.41
C SER A 110 -4.71 -20.68 4.95
N ALA A 111 -3.45 -20.92 4.60
CA ALA A 111 -2.58 -19.88 4.03
C ALA A 111 -3.12 -19.38 2.68
N ILE A 112 -3.55 -20.29 1.80
CA ILE A 112 -4.15 -19.94 0.51
C ILE A 112 -5.46 -19.17 0.68
N THR A 113 -6.36 -19.62 1.57
CA THR A 113 -7.60 -18.90 1.88
C THR A 113 -7.30 -17.49 2.39
N SER A 114 -6.26 -17.34 3.21
CA SER A 114 -5.85 -16.06 3.75
C SER A 114 -5.38 -15.09 2.67
N ASP A 115 -4.49 -15.55 1.79
CA ASP A 115 -4.03 -14.77 0.63
C ASP A 115 -5.19 -14.36 -0.30
N GLN A 116 -6.12 -15.28 -0.59
CA GLN A 116 -7.28 -15.00 -1.43
C GLN A 116 -8.20 -13.93 -0.83
N SER A 117 -8.43 -13.98 0.48
CA SER A 117 -9.30 -13.01 1.18
C SER A 117 -8.78 -11.57 1.11
N ILE A 118 -7.46 -11.40 1.07
CA ILE A 118 -6.80 -10.09 0.99
C ILE A 118 -6.91 -9.52 -0.43
N LYS A 119 -6.82 -10.37 -1.47
CA LYS A 119 -6.89 -9.95 -2.87
C LYS A 119 -8.23 -9.30 -3.25
N PHE A 120 -9.35 -9.75 -2.66
CA PHE A 120 -10.68 -9.16 -2.87
C PHE A 120 -10.81 -7.70 -2.36
N SER A 121 -9.95 -7.27 -1.43
CA SER A 121 -10.00 -5.93 -0.84
C SER A 121 -9.32 -4.84 -1.70
N ARG A 122 -8.60 -5.23 -2.76
CA ARG A 122 -7.82 -4.33 -3.64
C ARG A 122 -8.74 -3.46 -4.49
N VAL A 123 -8.60 -2.14 -4.36
CA VAL A 123 -9.37 -1.15 -5.14
C VAL A 123 -8.65 -0.85 -6.46
N SER A 124 -9.40 -0.79 -7.56
CA SER A 124 -8.89 -0.46 -8.89
C SER A 124 -8.23 0.94 -8.95
N PRO A 125 -7.14 1.12 -9.72
CA PRO A 125 -6.51 2.43 -9.88
C PRO A 125 -7.45 3.44 -10.58
N LYS A 126 -7.43 4.72 -10.18
CA LYS A 126 -8.02 5.83 -10.95
C LYS A 126 -7.04 6.26 -12.06
N GLU A 127 -7.49 6.47 -13.30
CA GLU A 127 -6.58 6.46 -14.47
C GLU A 127 -5.67 7.71 -14.72
N ASP A 128 -5.68 8.76 -13.90
CA ASP A 128 -4.96 10.02 -14.24
C ASP A 128 -3.96 10.53 -13.18
N TYR A 129 -2.82 9.87 -13.02
CA TYR A 129 -1.86 10.17 -11.93
C TYR A 129 -0.88 11.33 -12.19
N ILE A 130 -0.65 11.72 -13.44
CA ILE A 130 0.37 12.71 -13.82
C ILE A 130 -0.25 13.79 -14.71
N LYS A 131 0.13 15.04 -14.53
CA LYS A 131 -0.08 16.11 -15.53
C LYS A 131 1.27 16.73 -15.86
N SER A 132 1.59 16.83 -17.15
CA SER A 132 2.66 17.71 -17.59
C SER A 132 2.22 19.15 -17.39
N THR A 133 3.16 19.99 -16.96
CA THR A 133 2.97 21.44 -16.96
C THR A 133 3.04 21.96 -18.40
#